data_AF-A0A4C2EN54-F1
#
_entry.id   AF-A0A4C2EN54-F1
#
_cell.length_a   1.000
_cell.length_b   1.000
_cell.length_c   1.000
_cell.angle_alpha   90.00
_cell.angle_beta   90.00
_cell.angle_gamma   90.00
#
_symmetry.space_group_name_H-M   'P 1'
#
loop_
_entity.id
_entity.type
_entity.pdbx_description
1 polymer ?
#
loop_
_entity_poly.entity_id
_entity_poly.type
_entity_poly.pdbx_seq_one_letter_code
_entity_poly.pdbx_strand_id
1 'polypeptide(L)'
;MVSALIIVLTALAGAAVWSHLPAEIAIHFSASGTPDNHVSKPVGVALLPALMVGTLLILKGAFRYDPPDTPRVAATITVATIAFMGAIHGLVLAWNLGYPVPFDLALVGSLVWAVFVIGYAVRAEYVHG
;
A
#
# COMPACT_ATOMS: atom_id res chain seq x y z
N MET A 1 -11.95 -9.80 5.66
CA MET A 1 -11.77 -9.19 7.00
C MET A 1 -10.36 -8.65 7.19
N VAL A 2 -9.32 -9.43 6.87
CA VAL A 2 -7.90 -9.01 7.00
C VAL A 2 -7.59 -7.66 6.33
N SER A 3 -7.95 -7.46 5.05
CA SER A 3 -7.67 -6.20 4.35
C SER A 3 -8.31 -4.97 5.02
N ALA A 4 -9.52 -5.12 5.56
CA ALA A 4 -10.18 -4.03 6.27
C ALA A 4 -9.47 -3.71 7.59
N LEU A 5 -8.98 -4.73 8.31
CA LEU A 5 -8.16 -4.52 9.50
C LEU A 5 -6.86 -3.78 9.17
N ILE A 6 -6.18 -4.14 8.07
CA ILE A 6 -4.97 -3.44 7.62
C ILE A 6 -5.29 -1.96 7.35
N ILE A 7 -6.37 -1.66 6.63
CA ILE A 7 -6.80 -0.27 6.36
C ILE A 7 -7.02 0.52 7.67
N VAL A 8 -7.73 -0.07 8.63
CA VAL A 8 -7.99 0.57 9.92
C VAL A 8 -6.67 0.82 10.67
N LEU A 9 -5.78 -0.16 10.71
CA LEU A 9 -4.46 0.01 11.35
C LEU A 9 -3.62 1.08 10.65
N THR A 10 -3.66 1.17 9.32
CA THR A 10 -2.97 2.21 8.57
C THR A 10 -3.51 3.61 8.88
N ALA A 11 -4.84 3.77 8.95
CA ALA A 11 -5.45 5.04 9.36
C ALA A 11 -5.12 5.41 10.81
N LEU A 12 -5.17 4.44 11.72
CA LEU A 12 -4.81 4.64 13.13
C LEU A 12 -3.34 5.00 13.30
N ALA A 13 -2.43 4.45 12.49
CA ALA A 13 -1.01 4.80 12.54
C ALA A 13 -0.80 6.30 12.25
N GLY A 14 -1.44 6.83 11.19
CA GLY A 14 -1.36 8.25 10.87
C GLY A 14 -1.99 9.15 11.96
N ALA A 15 -3.12 8.73 12.54
CA ALA A 15 -3.74 9.44 13.65
C ALA A 15 -2.86 9.44 14.92
N ALA A 16 -2.21 8.31 15.22
CA ALA A 16 -1.37 8.16 16.41
C ALA A 16 -0.13 9.07 16.39
N VAL A 17 0.42 9.36 15.20
CA VAL A 17 1.60 10.22 15.05
C VAL A 17 1.27 11.66 14.65
N TRP A 18 -0.01 12.02 14.52
CA TRP A 18 -0.48 13.30 13.99
C TRP A 18 0.18 14.54 14.60
N SER A 19 0.38 14.55 15.92
CA SER A 19 0.97 15.67 16.67
C SER A 19 2.45 15.89 16.36
N HIS A 20 3.14 14.87 15.86
CA HIS A 20 4.57 14.90 15.54
C HIS A 20 4.86 15.19 14.06
N LEU A 21 3.83 15.15 13.22
CA LEU A 21 3.96 15.39 11.79
C LEU A 21 4.12 16.89 11.47
N PRO A 22 4.89 17.25 10.44
CA PRO A 22 4.98 18.62 9.94
C PRO A 22 3.68 19.10 9.28
N ALA A 23 3.53 20.41 9.05
CA ALA A 23 2.35 20.98 8.39
C ALA A 23 2.22 20.53 6.92
N GLU A 24 3.35 20.38 6.25
CA GLU A 24 3.49 19.85 4.88
C GLU A 24 4.13 18.48 4.92
N ILE A 25 3.53 17.50 4.25
CA ILE A 25 3.92 16.10 4.23
C ILE A 25 4.46 15.76 2.85
N ALA A 26 5.70 15.29 2.78
CA ALA A 26 6.25 14.70 1.56
C ALA A 26 5.51 13.40 1.23
N ILE A 27 4.99 13.28 0.01
CA ILE A 27 4.21 12.10 -0.44
C ILE A 27 4.74 11.46 -1.72
N HIS A 28 5.68 12.11 -2.41
CA HIS A 28 6.36 11.56 -3.58
C HIS A 28 7.86 11.81 -3.46
N PHE A 29 8.62 10.85 -3.97
CA PHE A 29 10.08 10.81 -3.89
C PHE A 29 10.61 10.45 -5.28
N SER A 30 11.63 11.18 -5.73
CA SER A 30 12.31 10.90 -6.98
C SER A 30 13.07 9.56 -6.93
N ALA A 31 13.62 9.13 -8.07
CA ALA A 31 14.48 7.94 -8.13
C ALA A 31 15.75 8.06 -7.26
N SER A 32 16.18 9.28 -6.92
CA SER A 32 17.29 9.52 -5.99
C SER A 32 16.83 9.61 -4.52
N GLY A 33 15.56 9.30 -4.24
CA GLY A 33 14.99 9.34 -2.89
C GLY A 33 14.72 10.75 -2.36
N THR A 34 14.79 11.78 -3.20
CA THR A 34 14.55 13.16 -2.77
C THR A 34 13.06 13.49 -2.87
N PRO A 35 12.45 14.07 -1.82
CA PRO A 35 11.04 14.47 -1.87
C PRO A 35 10.85 15.61 -2.89
N ASP A 36 9.88 15.45 -3.80
CA ASP A 36 9.60 16.40 -4.88
C ASP A 36 8.11 16.80 -4.96
N ASN A 37 7.25 16.21 -4.12
CA ASN A 37 5.85 16.62 -3.97
C ASN A 37 5.42 16.60 -2.49
N HIS A 38 4.68 17.63 -2.10
CA HIS A 38 4.19 17.82 -0.73
C HIS A 38 2.70 18.16 -0.74
N VAL A 39 2.02 17.80 0.35
CA VAL A 39 0.61 18.13 0.58
C VAL A 39 0.39 18.51 2.04
N SER A 40 -0.72 19.19 2.31
CA SER A 40 -1.13 19.48 3.69
C SER A 40 -1.23 18.21 4.55
N LYS A 41 -0.93 18.33 5.84
CA LYS A 41 -0.99 17.24 6.83
C LYS A 41 -2.26 16.38 6.77
N PRO A 42 -3.49 16.96 6.72
CA PRO A 42 -4.71 16.15 6.61
C PRO A 42 -4.74 15.27 5.36
N VAL A 43 -4.29 15.82 4.22
CA VAL A 43 -4.22 15.07 2.97
C VAL A 43 -3.16 13.98 3.06
N GLY A 44 -1.95 14.29 3.55
CA GLY A 44 -0.87 13.32 3.67
C GLY A 44 -1.22 12.10 4.55
N VAL A 45 -2.01 12.32 5.61
CA VAL A 45 -2.45 11.25 6.52
C VAL A 45 -3.65 10.47 5.97
N ALA A 46 -4.63 11.15 5.37
CA ALA A 46 -5.90 10.51 4.98
C ALA A 46 -5.88 9.88 3.57
N LEU A 47 -5.03 10.38 2.66
CA LEU A 47 -5.06 10.01 1.25
C LEU A 47 -4.85 8.51 1.03
N LEU A 48 -3.79 7.93 1.61
CA LEU A 48 -3.48 6.53 1.36
C LEU A 48 -4.51 5.57 1.97
N PRO A 49 -4.98 5.74 3.22
CA PRO A 49 -6.11 4.99 3.75
C PRO A 49 -7.38 5.08 2.87
N ALA A 50 -7.70 6.26 2.34
CA ALA A 50 -8.84 6.44 1.44
C ALA A 50 -8.65 5.67 0.13
N LEU A 51 -7.45 5.73 -0.47
CA LEU A 51 -7.10 4.96 -1.65
C LEU A 51 -7.17 3.45 -1.37
N MET A 52 -6.75 2.98 -0.20
CA MET A 52 -6.85 1.56 0.16
C MET A 52 -8.31 1.09 0.21
N VAL A 53 -9.24 1.91 0.74
CA VAL A 53 -10.67 1.61 0.70
C VAL A 53 -11.16 1.53 -0.75
N GLY A 54 -10.82 2.51 -1.59
CA GLY A 54 -11.16 2.51 -3.01
C GLY A 54 -10.66 1.26 -3.72
N THR A 55 -9.38 0.92 -3.57
CA THR A 55 -8.75 -0.27 -4.14
C THR A 55 -9.42 -1.56 -3.66
N LEU A 56 -9.75 -1.67 -2.37
CA LEU A 56 -10.46 -2.83 -1.84
C LEU A 56 -11.83 -3.02 -2.49
N LEU A 57 -12.58 -1.92 -2.69
CA LEU A 57 -13.88 -1.96 -3.36
C LEU A 57 -13.75 -2.35 -4.83
N ILE A 58 -12.76 -1.78 -5.54
CA ILE A 58 -12.47 -2.10 -6.94
C ILE A 58 -12.12 -3.58 -7.09
N LEU A 59 -11.19 -4.12 -6.29
CA LEU A 59 -10.78 -5.52 -6.37
C LEU A 59 -11.94 -6.47 -6.04
N LYS A 60 -12.74 -6.16 -5.01
CA LYS A 60 -13.94 -6.95 -4.70
C LYS A 60 -14.96 -6.92 -5.84
N GLY A 61 -15.13 -5.77 -6.48
CA GLY A 61 -15.98 -5.62 -7.65
C GLY A 61 -15.46 -6.48 -8.80
N ALA A 62 -14.18 -6.32 -9.16
CA ALA A 62 -13.54 -7.08 -10.23
C ALA A 62 -13.69 -8.59 -10.05
N PHE A 63 -13.31 -9.14 -8.89
CA PHE A 63 -13.41 -10.58 -8.61
C PHE A 63 -14.84 -11.09 -8.44
N ARG A 64 -15.84 -10.20 -8.32
CA ARG A 64 -17.25 -10.59 -8.37
C ARG A 64 -17.72 -10.79 -9.81
N TYR A 65 -17.22 -9.98 -10.75
CA TYR A 65 -17.59 -10.06 -12.16
C TYR A 65 -16.77 -11.10 -12.92
N ASP A 66 -15.48 -11.21 -12.59
CA ASP A 66 -14.53 -12.13 -13.20
C ASP A 66 -13.74 -12.86 -12.09
N PRO A 67 -14.35 -13.89 -11.48
CA PRO A 67 -13.70 -14.64 -10.41
C PRO A 67 -12.57 -15.53 -10.96
N PRO A 68 -11.43 -15.65 -10.24
CA PRO A 68 -10.38 -16.59 -10.63
C PRO A 68 -10.83 -18.04 -10.48
N ASP A 69 -10.20 -18.95 -11.23
CA ASP A 69 -10.46 -20.39 -11.15
C ASP A 69 -10.07 -20.94 -9.76
N THR A 70 -9.03 -20.37 -9.15
CA THR A 70 -8.66 -20.64 -7.76
C THR A 70 -9.14 -19.50 -6.83
N PRO A 71 -10.21 -19.69 -6.03
CA PRO A 71 -10.80 -18.61 -5.21
C PRO A 71 -9.82 -17.97 -4.21
N ARG A 72 -8.78 -18.70 -3.80
CA ARG A 72 -7.74 -18.19 -2.89
C ARG A 72 -6.92 -17.07 -3.52
N VAL A 73 -6.76 -17.05 -4.84
CA VAL A 73 -5.96 -16.05 -5.55
C VAL A 73 -6.54 -14.65 -5.37
N ALA A 74 -7.85 -14.50 -5.51
CA ALA A 74 -8.54 -13.22 -5.26
C ALA A 74 -8.26 -12.68 -3.84
N ALA A 75 -8.36 -13.56 -2.83
CA ALA A 75 -8.10 -13.19 -1.45
C ALA A 75 -6.63 -12.81 -1.22
N THR A 76 -5.69 -13.60 -1.76
CA THR A 76 -4.25 -13.34 -1.62
C THR A 76 -3.85 -12.03 -2.30
N ILE A 77 -4.27 -11.79 -3.54
CA ILE A 77 -4.00 -10.54 -4.26
C ILE A 77 -4.55 -9.35 -3.48
N THR A 78 -5.81 -9.44 -3.03
CA THR A 78 -6.44 -8.35 -2.27
C THR A 78 -5.68 -8.03 -0.98
N VAL A 79 -5.27 -9.05 -0.20
CA VAL A 79 -4.50 -8.83 1.01
C VAL A 79 -3.11 -8.28 0.69
N ALA A 80 -2.43 -8.83 -0.32
CA ALA A 80 -1.09 -8.42 -0.71
C ALA A 80 -1.03 -6.97 -1.19
N THR A 81 -1.98 -6.55 -2.03
CA THR A 81 -2.08 -5.16 -2.51
C THR A 81 -2.34 -4.20 -1.36
N ILE A 82 -3.27 -4.52 -0.47
CA ILE A 82 -3.63 -3.64 0.66
C ILE A 82 -2.49 -3.59 1.69
N ALA A 83 -1.82 -4.71 1.96
CA ALA A 83 -0.63 -4.73 2.82
C ALA A 83 0.51 -3.87 2.25
N PHE A 84 0.73 -3.95 0.94
CA PHE A 84 1.74 -3.12 0.25
C PHE A 84 1.43 -1.63 0.39
N MET A 85 0.19 -1.21 0.15
CA MET A 85 -0.22 0.19 0.36
C MET A 85 -0.03 0.63 1.82
N GLY A 86 -0.35 -0.24 2.79
CA GLY A 86 -0.09 0.03 4.21
C GLY A 86 1.39 0.22 4.52
N ALA A 87 2.27 -0.60 3.92
CA ALA A 87 3.72 -0.46 4.06
C ALA A 87 4.23 0.86 3.49
N ILE A 88 3.74 1.27 2.31
CA ILE A 88 4.07 2.57 1.71
C ILE A 88 3.63 3.72 2.63
N HIS A 89 2.44 3.64 3.25
CA HIS A 89 2.02 4.65 4.24
C HIS A 89 3.01 4.76 5.40
N GLY A 90 3.44 3.61 5.92
CA GLY A 90 4.40 3.54 7.01
C GLY A 90 5.73 4.21 6.66
N LEU A 91 6.24 3.99 5.45
CA LEU A 91 7.46 4.65 4.96
C LEU A 91 7.29 6.17 4.83
N VAL A 92 6.16 6.62 4.32
CA VAL A 92 5.83 8.05 4.24
C VAL A 92 5.77 8.68 5.63
N LEU A 93 5.10 8.03 6.60
CA LEU A 93 5.06 8.50 7.98
C LEU A 93 6.46 8.52 8.61
N ALA A 94 7.24 7.46 8.43
CA ALA A 94 8.61 7.38 8.96
C ALA A 94 9.49 8.53 8.44
N TRP A 95 9.47 8.78 7.13
CA TRP A 95 10.21 9.90 6.55
C TRP A 95 9.80 11.25 7.16
N ASN A 96 8.49 11.51 7.23
CA ASN A 96 7.98 12.78 7.73
C ASN A 96 8.13 12.95 9.25
N LEU A 97 8.44 11.89 9.98
CA LEU A 97 8.86 11.92 11.39
C LEU A 97 10.37 12.14 11.56
N GLY A 98 11.13 12.26 10.47
CA GLY A 98 12.57 12.49 10.48
C GLY A 98 13.42 11.21 10.50
N TYR A 99 12.82 10.03 10.31
CA TYR A 99 13.60 8.80 10.18
C TYR A 99 14.26 8.70 8.79
N PRO A 100 15.50 8.20 8.70
CA PRO A 100 16.11 7.92 7.41
C PRO A 100 15.39 6.75 6.73
N VAL A 101 14.84 6.99 5.54
CA VAL A 101 14.18 5.95 4.73
C VAL A 101 14.96 5.74 3.44
N PRO A 102 15.47 4.52 3.17
CA PRO A 102 16.13 4.20 1.91
C PRO A 102 15.08 3.94 0.81
N PHE A 103 14.65 5.01 0.12
CA PHE A 103 13.61 4.92 -0.91
C PHE A 103 14.05 4.14 -2.17
N ASP A 104 15.35 4.08 -2.42
CA ASP A 104 15.97 3.20 -3.41
C ASP A 104 15.71 1.72 -3.08
N LEU A 105 15.93 1.32 -1.83
CA LEU A 105 15.62 -0.04 -1.37
C LEU A 105 14.10 -0.28 -1.36
N ALA A 106 13.30 0.72 -0.99
CA ALA A 106 11.84 0.62 -1.06
C ALA A 106 11.35 0.40 -2.50
N LEU A 107 11.97 1.06 -3.49
CA LEU A 107 11.69 0.86 -4.91
C LEU A 107 12.02 -0.58 -5.33
N VAL A 108 13.22 -1.06 -5.03
CA VAL A 108 13.63 -2.44 -5.34
C VAL A 108 12.70 -3.45 -4.67
N GLY A 109 12.40 -3.25 -3.38
CA GLY A 109 11.47 -4.09 -2.63
C GLY A 109 10.07 -4.11 -3.23
N SER A 110 9.59 -2.96 -3.74
CA SER A 110 8.30 -2.85 -4.43
C SER A 110 8.26 -3.66 -5.74
N LEU A 111 9.34 -3.63 -6.52
CA LEU A 111 9.47 -4.41 -7.75
C LEU A 111 9.51 -5.92 -7.44
N VAL A 112 10.30 -6.33 -6.45
CA VAL A 112 10.37 -7.73 -6.00
C VAL A 112 9.00 -8.21 -5.50
N TRP A 113 8.31 -7.38 -4.71
CA TRP A 113 6.96 -7.69 -4.24
C TRP A 113 5.96 -7.89 -5.39
N ALA A 114 5.99 -7.00 -6.38
CA ALA A 114 5.14 -7.11 -7.57
C ALA A 114 5.39 -8.42 -8.33
N VAL A 115 6.67 -8.74 -8.62
CA VAL A 115 7.04 -10.01 -9.29
C VAL A 115 6.58 -11.21 -8.47
N PHE A 116 6.74 -11.18 -7.14
CA PHE A 116 6.31 -12.25 -6.27
C PHE A 116 4.79 -12.48 -6.31
N VAL A 117 3.99 -11.42 -6.19
CA VAL A 117 2.52 -11.50 -6.21
C VAL A 117 2.02 -11.98 -7.58
N ILE A 118 2.57 -11.43 -8.66
CA ILE A 118 2.23 -11.85 -10.04
C ILE A 118 2.60 -13.32 -10.26
N GLY A 119 3.84 -13.71 -9.89
CA GLY A 119 4.32 -15.08 -10.04
C GLY A 119 3.48 -16.09 -9.24
N TYR A 120 3.07 -15.71 -8.02
CA TYR A 120 2.12 -16.49 -7.24
C TYR A 120 0.79 -16.68 -7.96
N ALA A 121 0.19 -15.59 -8.47
CA ALA A 121 -1.10 -15.63 -9.14
C ALA A 121 -1.05 -16.50 -10.41
N VAL A 122 -0.05 -16.28 -11.27
CA VAL A 122 0.14 -17.06 -12.51
C VAL A 122 0.34 -18.54 -12.20
N ARG A 123 1.18 -18.86 -11.21
CA ARG A 123 1.41 -20.26 -10.84
C ARG A 123 0.15 -20.92 -10.30
N ALA A 124 -0.60 -20.23 -9.46
CA ALA A 124 -1.80 -20.76 -8.82
C ALA A 124 -2.94 -21.01 -9.82
N GLU A 125 -3.10 -20.13 -10.82
CA GLU A 125 -4.16 -20.26 -11.82
C GLU A 125 -3.80 -21.23 -12.96
N TYR A 126 -2.55 -21.21 -13.46
CA TYR A 126 -2.24 -21.87 -14.74
C TYR A 126 -1.31 -23.07 -14.66
N VAL A 127 -0.60 -23.26 -13.54
CA VAL A 127 0.40 -24.33 -13.41
C VAL A 127 -0.11 -25.50 -12.57
N HIS A 128 -1.14 -25.28 -11.75
CA HIS A 128 -1.73 -26.28 -10.86
C HIS A 128 -3.26 -26.41 -10.98
N GLY A 129 -3.89 -25.69 -11.93
CA GLY A 129 -5.27 -25.89 -12.37
C GLY A 129 -5.39 -26.97 -13.43
#